data_AF-A0A942S6R5-F1
#
_entry.id   AF-A0A942S6R5-F1
#
_cell.length_a   1.000
_cell.length_b   1.000
_cell.length_c   1.000
_cell.angle_alpha   90.00
_cell.angle_beta   90.00
_cell.angle_gamma   90.00
#
_symmetry.space_group_name_H-M   'P 1'
#
loop_
_entity.id
_entity.type
_entity.pdbx_description
1 polymer ?
#
loop_
_entity_poly.entity_id
_entity_poly.type
_entity_poly.pdbx_seq_one_letter_code
_entity_poly.pdbx_strand_id
1 'polypeptide(L)'
;MSKTSLKPLAITFFASGIWDSIAAVLYFFAIGSGRIIDNPTIDPFFAVFLGSFFICFAYLQFLSAVNIQRYAFNVGCLIIGRSFYVVQLYLYMIFADEFPSTFWFTGIIDGLFIVLYIAFAFRGGLSLRDLFLPKKQLG
;
A
#
# COMPACT_ATOMS: atom_id res chain seq x y z
N MET A 1 27.49 -12.39 -6.59
CA MET A 1 26.05 -12.11 -6.80
C MET A 1 25.95 -10.86 -7.64
N SER A 2 25.45 -10.95 -8.89
CA SER A 2 25.28 -9.76 -9.72
C SER A 2 24.22 -8.86 -9.07
N LYS A 3 24.53 -7.57 -8.91
CA LYS A 3 23.57 -6.59 -8.39
C LYS A 3 22.44 -6.42 -9.40
N THR A 4 21.38 -7.17 -9.23
CA THR A 4 20.16 -7.09 -10.01
C THR A 4 19.46 -5.75 -9.74
N SER A 5 18.88 -5.16 -10.79
CA SER A 5 18.34 -3.80 -10.74
C SER A 5 17.13 -3.69 -9.81
N LEU A 6 17.07 -2.62 -9.01
CA LEU A 6 15.89 -2.24 -8.21
C LEU A 6 14.78 -1.57 -9.05
N LYS A 7 14.97 -1.40 -10.37
CA LYS A 7 13.99 -0.78 -11.27
C LYS A 7 12.60 -1.45 -11.23
N PRO A 8 12.48 -2.79 -11.23
CA PRO A 8 11.16 -3.43 -11.14
C PRO A 8 10.43 -3.06 -9.85
N LEU A 9 11.13 -3.03 -8.71
CA LEU A 9 10.56 -2.62 -7.43
C LEU A 9 10.09 -1.16 -7.47
N ALA A 10 10.89 -0.27 -8.06
CA ALA A 10 10.50 1.14 -8.24
C ALA A 10 9.23 1.29 -9.09
N ILE A 11 9.13 0.55 -10.21
CA ILE A 11 7.95 0.57 -11.08
C ILE A 11 6.73 0.05 -10.34
N THR A 12 6.86 -1.04 -9.58
CA THR A 12 5.75 -1.58 -8.78
C THR A 12 5.28 -0.59 -7.72
N PHE A 13 6.21 0.07 -7.02
CA PHE A 13 5.87 1.12 -6.04
C PHE A 13 5.14 2.28 -6.71
N PHE A 14 5.61 2.72 -7.88
CA PHE A 14 4.94 3.79 -8.63
C PHE A 14 3.52 3.38 -9.07
N ALA A 15 3.35 2.18 -9.61
CA ALA A 15 2.04 1.67 -10.03
C ALA A 15 1.07 1.54 -8.84
N SER A 16 1.55 1.09 -7.70
CA SER A 16 0.75 1.08 -6.47
C SER A 16 0.43 2.47 -5.94
N GLY A 17 1.30 3.46 -6.14
CA GLY A 17 1.00 4.86 -5.83
C GLY A 17 -0.16 5.40 -6.64
N ILE A 18 -0.26 5.00 -7.92
CA ILE A 18 -1.42 5.32 -8.75
C ILE A 18 -2.67 4.65 -8.20
N TRP A 19 -2.58 3.36 -7.85
CA TRP A 19 -3.71 2.62 -7.26
C TRP A 19 -4.23 3.29 -5.98
N ASP A 20 -3.34 3.65 -5.05
CA ASP A 20 -3.72 4.33 -3.80
C ASP A 20 -4.29 5.73 -4.07
N SER A 21 -3.78 6.44 -5.09
CA SER A 21 -4.35 7.73 -5.52
C SER A 21 -5.77 7.57 -6.07
N ILE A 22 -6.04 6.53 -6.85
CA ILE A 22 -7.39 6.22 -7.35
C ILE A 22 -8.31 5.88 -6.17
N ALA A 23 -7.84 5.06 -5.23
CA ALA A 23 -8.58 4.74 -4.02
C ALA A 23 -8.92 6.02 -3.24
N ALA A 24 -7.98 6.94 -3.06
CA ALA A 24 -8.23 8.22 -2.39
C ALA A 24 -9.34 9.03 -3.07
N VAL A 25 -9.31 9.14 -4.41
CA VAL A 25 -10.37 9.84 -5.17
C VAL A 25 -11.73 9.17 -4.96
N LEU A 26 -11.78 7.83 -4.98
CA LEU A 26 -13.03 7.11 -4.69
C LEU A 26 -13.51 7.38 -3.25
N TYR A 27 -12.61 7.41 -2.27
CA TYR A 27 -12.94 7.71 -0.89
C TYR A 27 -13.43 9.15 -0.67
N PHE A 28 -12.92 10.12 -1.43
CA PHE A 28 -13.36 11.50 -1.31
C PHE A 28 -14.70 11.79 -2.01
N PHE A 29 -14.94 11.16 -3.16
CA PHE A 29 -16.03 11.59 -4.05
C PHE A 29 -17.12 10.53 -4.27
N ALA A 30 -16.81 9.24 -4.09
CA ALA A 30 -17.75 8.14 -4.36
C ALA A 30 -18.19 7.40 -3.09
N ILE A 31 -17.33 7.30 -2.08
CA ILE A 31 -17.61 6.65 -0.80
C ILE A 31 -17.96 7.75 0.23
N GLY A 32 -19.12 7.66 0.88
CA GLY A 32 -19.54 8.64 1.90
C GLY A 32 -20.21 9.92 1.38
N SER A 33 -20.30 10.15 0.07
CA SER A 33 -21.05 11.28 -0.51
C SER A 33 -22.55 10.94 -0.64
N GLY A 34 -23.37 11.46 0.29
CA GLY A 34 -24.84 11.38 0.20
C GLY A 34 -25.46 9.99 0.40
N ARG A 35 -24.66 8.97 0.72
CA ARG A 35 -25.14 7.66 1.16
C ARG A 35 -24.76 7.49 2.62
N ILE A 36 -25.77 7.40 3.49
CA ILE A 36 -25.59 6.66 4.73
C ILE A 36 -25.30 5.24 4.26
N ILE A 37 -24.03 4.83 4.30
CA ILE A 37 -23.66 3.44 4.02
C ILE A 37 -24.10 2.69 5.27
N ASP A 38 -25.37 2.33 5.40
CA ASP A 38 -25.93 1.86 6.67
C ASP A 38 -25.32 0.55 7.19
N ASN A 39 -24.51 -0.17 6.40
CA ASN A 39 -23.76 -1.30 6.91
C ASN A 39 -22.45 -1.60 6.14
N PRO A 40 -21.28 -1.46 6.77
CA PRO A 40 -21.03 -0.70 8.00
C PRO A 40 -21.12 0.82 7.75
N THR A 41 -21.63 1.57 8.73
CA THR A 41 -21.72 3.05 8.72
C THR A 41 -20.35 3.70 8.58
N ILE A 42 -19.93 3.96 7.34
CA ILE A 42 -18.79 4.84 7.07
C ILE A 42 -19.32 6.27 7.14
N ASP A 43 -19.10 6.91 8.30
CA ASP A 43 -19.29 8.35 8.43
C ASP A 43 -18.46 9.08 7.35
N PRO A 44 -19.00 10.12 6.68
CA PRO A 44 -18.25 10.93 5.73
C PRO A 44 -16.88 11.39 6.25
N PHE A 45 -16.74 11.61 7.56
CA PHE A 45 -15.47 11.87 8.22
C PHE A 45 -14.46 10.73 8.00
N PHE A 46 -14.85 9.48 8.21
CA PHE A 46 -13.98 8.32 8.00
C PHE A 46 -13.60 8.14 6.54
N ALA A 47 -14.52 8.44 5.61
CA ALA A 47 -14.22 8.40 4.18
C ALA A 47 -13.15 9.42 3.79
N VAL A 48 -13.28 10.67 4.24
CA VAL A 48 -12.27 11.72 4.02
C VAL A 48 -10.95 11.40 4.72
N PHE A 49 -11.00 10.86 5.94
CA PHE A 49 -9.80 10.46 6.68
C PHE A 49 -9.03 9.35 5.95
N LEU A 50 -9.73 8.31 5.49
CA LEU A 50 -9.13 7.22 4.71
C LEU A 50 -8.60 7.72 3.36
N GLY A 51 -9.35 8.56 2.64
CA GLY A 51 -8.88 9.17 1.41
C GLY A 51 -7.57 9.93 1.59
N SER A 52 -7.47 10.70 2.68
CA SER A 52 -6.25 11.45 3.03
C SER A 52 -5.09 10.52 3.34
N PHE A 53 -5.35 9.43 4.05
CA PHE A 53 -4.35 8.40 4.34
C PHE A 53 -3.81 7.75 3.06
N PHE A 54 -4.68 7.42 2.10
CA PHE A 54 -4.26 6.87 0.80
C PHE A 54 -3.41 7.87 -0.01
N ILE A 55 -3.71 9.18 0.03
CA ILE A 55 -2.83 10.19 -0.59
C ILE A 55 -1.45 10.20 0.05
N CYS A 56 -1.37 10.14 1.39
CA CYS A 56 -0.07 10.07 2.08
C CYS A 56 0.72 8.83 1.66
N PHE A 57 0.05 7.68 1.54
CA PHE A 57 0.68 6.42 1.12
C PHE A 57 1.16 6.50 -0.33
N ALA A 58 0.33 7.00 -1.24
CA ALA A 58 0.69 7.23 -2.63
C ALA A 58 1.91 8.15 -2.75
N TYR A 59 1.95 9.24 -1.98
CA TYR A 59 3.08 10.15 -1.96
C TYR A 59 4.38 9.45 -1.52
N LEU A 60 4.34 8.68 -0.43
CA LEU A 60 5.50 7.93 0.05
C LEU A 60 5.94 6.86 -0.96
N GLN A 61 5.00 6.25 -1.68
CA GLN A 61 5.29 5.29 -2.73
C GLN A 61 5.98 5.94 -3.93
N PHE A 62 5.48 7.09 -4.39
CA PHE A 62 6.12 7.86 -5.46
C PHE A 62 7.52 8.33 -5.06
N LEU A 63 7.66 8.87 -3.84
CA LEU A 63 8.96 9.29 -3.32
C LEU A 63 9.94 8.12 -3.27
N SER A 64 9.49 6.95 -2.78
CA SER A 64 10.29 5.74 -2.71
C SER A 64 10.66 5.22 -4.10
N ALA A 65 9.76 5.31 -5.08
CA ALA A 65 10.01 4.87 -6.45
C ALA A 65 11.14 5.66 -7.14
N VAL A 66 11.31 6.95 -6.83
CA VAL A 66 12.40 7.76 -7.39
C VAL A 66 13.77 7.26 -6.92
N ASN A 67 13.88 6.81 -5.67
CA ASN A 67 15.13 6.25 -5.15
C ASN A 67 14.88 5.23 -4.03
N ILE A 68 14.66 3.98 -4.44
CA ILE A 68 14.34 2.87 -3.53
C ILE A 68 15.41 2.67 -2.47
N GLN A 69 16.69 2.82 -2.83
CA GLN A 69 17.79 2.56 -1.90
C GLN A 69 17.90 3.64 -0.82
N ARG A 70 17.73 4.91 -1.20
CA ARG A 70 17.69 6.04 -0.26
C ARG A 70 16.50 5.96 0.69
N TYR A 71 15.35 5.52 0.18
CA TYR A 71 14.10 5.42 0.94
C TYR A 71 13.78 3.98 1.38
N ALA A 72 14.80 3.13 1.56
CA ALA A 72 14.60 1.71 1.90
C ALA A 72 13.77 1.49 3.17
N PHE A 73 13.90 2.40 4.16
CA PHE A 73 13.06 2.38 5.35
C PHE A 73 11.58 2.59 5.03
N ASN A 74 11.26 3.60 4.18
CA ASN A 74 9.89 3.84 3.75
C ASN A 74 9.33 2.65 2.97
N VAL A 75 10.14 2.04 2.10
CA VAL A 75 9.80 0.81 1.37
C VAL A 75 9.43 -0.30 2.35
N GLY A 76 10.26 -0.54 3.38
CA GLY A 76 9.99 -1.52 4.42
C GLY A 76 8.70 -1.25 5.20
N CYS A 77 8.50 -0.01 5.64
CA CYS A 77 7.28 0.43 6.33
C CYS A 77 6.02 0.24 5.47
N LEU A 78 6.08 0.58 4.18
CA LEU A 78 4.95 0.45 3.26
C LEU A 78 4.59 -1.01 2.99
N ILE A 79 5.59 -1.90 2.88
CA ILE A 79 5.37 -3.35 2.74
C ILE A 79 4.67 -3.89 3.99
N ILE A 80 5.15 -3.55 5.19
CA ILE A 80 4.52 -4.01 6.44
C ILE A 80 3.12 -3.43 6.59
N GLY A 81 2.96 -2.12 6.43
CA GLY A 81 1.68 -1.44 6.60
C GLY A 81 0.62 -2.00 5.67
N ARG A 82 0.97 -2.23 4.40
CA ARG A 82 0.06 -2.87 3.43
C ARG A 82 -0.24 -4.32 3.79
N SER A 83 0.76 -5.09 4.21
CA SER A 83 0.55 -6.49 4.64
C SER A 83 -0.39 -6.58 5.82
N PHE A 84 -0.20 -5.70 6.82
CA PHE A 84 -1.08 -5.61 7.99
C PHE A 84 -2.52 -5.26 7.58
N TYR A 85 -2.69 -4.24 6.73
CA TYR A 85 -4.00 -3.85 6.20
C TYR A 85 -4.69 -4.99 5.45
N VAL A 86 -4.00 -5.68 4.53
CA VAL A 86 -4.59 -6.78 3.74
C VAL A 86 -5.00 -7.95 4.63
N VAL A 87 -4.19 -8.30 5.63
CA VAL A 87 -4.55 -9.34 6.61
C VAL A 87 -5.80 -8.94 7.37
N GLN A 88 -5.86 -7.71 7.90
CA GLN A 88 -7.05 -7.22 8.58
C GLN A 88 -8.28 -7.24 7.66
N LEU A 89 -8.14 -6.78 6.42
CA LEU A 89 -9.22 -6.77 5.44
C LEU A 89 -9.81 -8.17 5.22
N TYR A 90 -8.96 -9.17 4.97
CA TYR A 90 -9.43 -10.56 4.80
C TYR A 90 -10.04 -11.15 6.08
N LEU A 91 -9.50 -10.82 7.26
CA LEU A 91 -10.12 -11.24 8.52
C LEU A 91 -11.53 -10.66 8.66
N TYR A 92 -11.71 -9.36 8.41
CA TYR A 92 -13.05 -8.75 8.45
C TYR A 92 -13.99 -9.32 7.39
N MET A 93 -13.52 -9.59 6.17
CA MET A 93 -14.34 -10.20 5.12
C MET A 93 -14.79 -11.64 5.44
N ILE A 94 -14.05 -12.37 6.27
CA ILE A 94 -14.38 -13.76 6.64
C ILE A 94 -15.24 -13.81 7.91
N PHE A 95 -14.99 -12.92 8.88
CA PHE A 95 -15.60 -12.99 10.21
C PHE A 95 -16.73 -11.98 10.45
N ALA A 96 -16.94 -11.00 9.57
CA ALA A 96 -18.06 -10.07 9.64
C ALA A 96 -19.02 -10.31 8.48
N ASP A 97 -20.17 -10.91 8.80
CA ASP A 97 -21.17 -11.37 7.81
C ASP A 97 -21.71 -10.25 6.90
N GLU A 98 -21.74 -9.02 7.39
CA GLU A 98 -22.25 -7.84 6.67
C GLU A 98 -21.15 -7.02 5.98
N PHE A 99 -19.90 -7.53 5.91
CA PHE A 99 -18.81 -6.78 5.29
C PHE A 99 -18.94 -6.77 3.75
N PRO A 100 -18.82 -5.61 3.08
CA PRO A 100 -19.07 -5.53 1.64
C PRO A 100 -18.10 -6.39 0.83
N SER A 101 -18.65 -7.27 -0.01
CA SER A 101 -17.86 -8.18 -0.84
C SER A 101 -17.08 -7.47 -1.95
N THR A 102 -17.38 -6.21 -2.24
CA THR A 102 -16.64 -5.37 -3.19
C THR A 102 -15.18 -5.19 -2.82
N PHE A 103 -14.83 -5.27 -1.54
CA PHE A 103 -13.45 -5.13 -1.06
C PHE A 103 -12.56 -6.35 -1.35
N TRP A 104 -13.12 -7.49 -1.74
CA TRP A 104 -12.32 -8.67 -2.15
C TRP A 104 -11.37 -8.33 -3.30
N PHE A 105 -11.86 -7.55 -4.27
CA PHE A 105 -11.04 -7.12 -5.40
C PHE A 105 -9.86 -6.27 -4.95
N THR A 106 -10.11 -5.30 -4.06
CA THR A 106 -9.07 -4.46 -3.47
C THR A 106 -8.03 -5.29 -2.72
N GLY A 107 -8.48 -6.25 -1.90
CA GLY A 107 -7.58 -7.16 -1.18
C GLY A 107 -6.69 -7.99 -2.11
N ILE A 108 -7.21 -8.45 -3.25
CA ILE A 108 -6.44 -9.22 -4.23
C ILE A 108 -5.35 -8.35 -4.87
N ILE A 109 -5.70 -7.13 -5.30
CA ILE A 109 -4.75 -6.20 -5.92
C ILE A 109 -3.64 -5.80 -4.93
N ASP A 110 -4.01 -5.47 -3.70
CA ASP A 110 -3.05 -5.09 -2.67
C ASP A 110 -2.18 -6.28 -2.24
N GLY A 111 -2.75 -7.48 -2.19
CA GLY A 111 -2.04 -8.75 -2.01
C GLY A 111 -1.01 -9.00 -3.10
N LEU A 112 -1.38 -8.79 -4.37
CA LEU A 112 -0.47 -8.91 -5.50
C LEU A 112 0.69 -7.91 -5.39
N PHE A 113 0.42 -6.66 -5.01
CA PHE A 113 1.48 -5.67 -4.78
C PHE A 113 2.45 -6.10 -3.69
N ILE A 114 1.97 -6.63 -2.56
CA ILE A 114 2.83 -7.18 -1.50
C ILE A 114 3.76 -8.25 -2.05
N VAL A 115 3.22 -9.22 -2.79
CA VAL A 115 4.02 -10.32 -3.38
C VAL A 115 5.08 -9.76 -4.32
N LEU A 116 4.71 -8.83 -5.20
CA LEU A 116 5.65 -8.20 -6.13
C LEU A 116 6.72 -7.38 -5.40
N TYR A 117 6.37 -6.65 -4.34
CA TYR A 117 7.33 -5.91 -3.52
C TYR A 117 8.37 -6.82 -2.91
N ILE A 118 7.94 -7.90 -2.27
CA ILE A 118 8.82 -8.86 -1.62
C ILE A 118 9.71 -9.53 -2.68
N ALA A 119 9.11 -10.02 -3.76
CA ALA A 119 9.84 -10.69 -4.84
C ALA A 119 10.90 -9.77 -5.47
N PHE A 120 10.56 -8.52 -5.79
CA PHE A 120 11.49 -7.58 -6.41
C PHE A 120 12.49 -6.96 -5.43
N ALA A 121 12.16 -6.83 -4.14
CA ALA A 121 13.12 -6.42 -3.11
C ALA A 121 14.22 -7.46 -2.94
N PHE A 122 13.85 -8.74 -2.76
CA PHE A 122 14.82 -9.83 -2.66
C PHE A 122 15.61 -9.99 -3.95
N ARG A 123 14.94 -9.97 -5.11
CA ARG A 123 15.63 -10.02 -6.40
C ARG A 123 16.57 -8.82 -6.59
N GLY A 124 16.23 -7.63 -6.10
CA GLY A 124 17.07 -6.43 -6.19
C GLY A 124 18.22 -6.37 -5.17
N GLY A 125 18.36 -7.39 -4.32
CA GLY A 125 19.43 -7.45 -3.32
C GLY A 125 19.18 -6.62 -2.06
N LEU A 126 17.94 -6.20 -1.80
CA LEU A 126 17.55 -5.62 -0.51
C LEU A 126 17.18 -6.76 0.44
N SER A 127 17.95 -6.93 1.50
CA SER A 127 17.57 -7.85 2.58
C SER A 127 16.52 -7.20 3.48
N LEU A 128 15.77 -8.02 4.23
CA LEU A 128 14.85 -7.50 5.27
C LEU A 128 15.57 -6.56 6.24
N ARG A 129 16.85 -6.83 6.56
CA ARG A 129 17.65 -5.95 7.40
C ARG A 129 17.88 -4.58 6.75
N ASP A 130 18.12 -4.52 5.45
CA ASP A 130 18.34 -3.24 4.76
C ASP A 130 17.06 -2.40 4.67
N LEU A 131 15.89 -3.05 4.70
CA LEU A 131 14.58 -2.40 4.72
C LEU A 131 14.23 -1.79 6.09
N PHE A 132 14.75 -2.31 7.21
CA PHE A 132 14.46 -1.78 8.56
C PHE A 132 15.63 -1.06 9.23
N LEU A 133 16.85 -1.40 8.83
CA LEU A 133 18.10 -0.83 9.33
C LEU A 133 18.98 -0.47 8.14
N PRO A 134 18.60 0.54 7.34
CA PRO A 134 19.37 0.94 6.17
C PRO A 134 20.79 1.31 6.61
N LYS A 135 21.79 0.68 6.00
CA LYS A 135 23.19 1.04 6.25
C LYS A 135 23.38 2.49 5.84
N LYS A 136 23.99 3.29 6.73
CA LYS A 136 24.31 4.69 6.47
C LYS A 136 25.13 4.75 5.17
N GLN A 137 24.53 5.22 4.08
CA GLN A 137 25.28 5.63 2.91
C GLN A 137 25.97 6.95 3.31
N LEU A 138 27.23 6.85 3.73
CA LEU A 138 28.11 8.02 3.77
C LEU A 138 28.14 8.55 2.34
N GLY A 139 27.51 9.71 2.15
CA GLY A 139 27.57 10.47 0.91
C GLY A 139 28.98 10.98 0.65
#